data_AF-X0SP45-F1
#
_entry.id   AF-X0SP45-F1
#
_cell.length_a   1.000
_cell.length_b   1.000
_cell.length_c   1.000
_cell.angle_alpha   90.00
_cell.angle_beta   90.00
_cell.angle_gamma   90.00
#
_symmetry.space_group_name_H-M   'P 1'
#
loop_
_entity.id
_entity.type
_entity.pdbx_description
1 polymer ?
#
loop_
_entity_poly.entity_id
_entity_poly.type
_entity_poly.pdbx_seq_one_letter_code
_entity_poly.pdbx_strand_id
1 'polypeptide(L)'
;MKAYNPYEKYGLKRVINAATCLTRLGGSRPHSDVFKAMEDASRAYIQIPALQAWAGEKIAEATGAEAGLPTAGAVNALTLAAAACMMKGTELEGYDPLGPRPPSHMIQRLPMHTEGLKTEFVVQKSDRNTYDHAVECAGGRIVEAGTHEGTKVDELEAVYNPDKTAAFYFTVRGSKKGLP
;
A
#
# COMPACT_ATOMS: atom_id res chain seq x y z
N MET A 1 -23.73 -8.54 33.31
CA MET A 1 -23.31 -7.14 33.06
C MET A 1 -23.60 -6.80 31.60
N LYS A 2 -24.31 -5.70 31.31
CA LYS A 2 -24.50 -5.24 29.92
C LYS A 2 -23.15 -4.75 29.41
N ALA A 3 -22.67 -5.29 28.29
CA ALA A 3 -21.39 -4.86 27.72
C ALA A 3 -21.47 -3.38 27.31
N TYR A 4 -20.47 -2.58 27.69
CA TYR A 4 -20.43 -1.16 27.37
C TYR A 4 -20.59 -0.91 25.85
N ASN A 5 -21.47 0.01 25.46
CA ASN A 5 -21.67 0.43 24.07
C ASN A 5 -21.47 1.96 23.97
N PRO A 6 -20.32 2.44 23.47
CA PRO A 6 -20.08 3.88 23.36
C PRO A 6 -21.00 4.58 22.34
N TYR A 7 -21.67 3.81 21.48
CA TYR A 7 -22.56 4.34 20.43
C TYR A 7 -24.05 4.38 20.82
N GLU A 8 -24.41 3.92 22.02
CA GLU A 8 -25.81 3.92 22.50
C GLU A 8 -26.39 5.33 22.52
N LYS A 9 -25.59 6.34 22.89
CA LYS A 9 -25.95 7.77 22.84
C LYS A 9 -26.30 8.30 21.44
N TYR A 10 -25.90 7.60 20.39
CA TYR A 10 -26.21 7.93 18.99
C TYR A 10 -27.34 7.07 18.42
N GLY A 11 -27.99 6.22 19.24
CA GLY A 11 -29.02 5.28 18.78
C GLY A 11 -28.48 4.10 17.98
N LEU A 12 -27.16 3.87 17.99
CA LEU A 12 -26.52 2.82 17.20
C LEU A 12 -26.32 1.54 18.02
N LYS A 13 -26.50 0.39 17.36
CA LYS A 13 -26.33 -0.93 17.96
C LYS A 13 -24.88 -1.41 17.84
N ARG A 14 -24.32 -1.90 18.94
CA ARG A 14 -23.05 -2.62 18.96
C ARG A 14 -23.20 -3.97 18.26
N VAL A 15 -22.16 -4.39 17.54
CA VAL A 15 -22.06 -5.71 16.91
C VAL A 15 -20.90 -6.54 17.50
N ILE A 16 -20.97 -7.87 17.35
CA ILE A 16 -19.86 -8.78 17.61
C ILE A 16 -19.17 -9.05 16.27
N ASN A 17 -17.90 -8.66 16.14
CA ASN A 17 -17.12 -8.93 14.94
C ASN A 17 -16.47 -10.32 15.05
N ALA A 18 -16.97 -11.28 14.26
CA ALA A 18 -16.40 -12.62 14.07
C ALA A 18 -15.74 -12.79 12.69
N ALA A 19 -15.53 -11.69 11.96
CA ALA A 19 -14.94 -11.63 10.63
C ALA A 19 -13.52 -11.03 10.67
N THR A 20 -12.79 -11.24 11.77
CA THR A 20 -11.41 -10.78 11.97
C THR A 20 -11.27 -9.26 11.76
N CYS A 21 -10.47 -8.80 10.80
CA CYS A 21 -10.14 -7.39 10.56
C CYS A 21 -11.09 -6.71 9.56
N LEU A 22 -12.38 -7.07 9.51
CA LEU A 22 -13.31 -6.54 8.50
C LEU A 22 -13.46 -5.01 8.56
N THR A 23 -13.03 -4.32 7.50
CA THR A 23 -13.02 -2.84 7.41
C THR A 23 -14.40 -2.22 7.65
N ARG A 24 -15.47 -2.84 7.15
CA ARG A 24 -16.85 -2.37 7.34
C ARG A 24 -17.27 -2.31 8.82
N LEU A 25 -16.61 -3.07 9.69
CA LEU A 25 -16.86 -3.11 11.13
C LEU A 25 -15.82 -2.34 11.94
N GLY A 26 -14.96 -1.54 11.28
CA GLY A 26 -13.90 -0.77 11.92
C GLY A 26 -12.60 -1.54 12.15
N GLY A 27 -12.46 -2.72 11.51
CA GLY A 27 -11.24 -3.54 11.62
C GLY A 27 -11.13 -4.27 12.96
N SER A 28 -9.87 -4.48 13.38
CA SER A 28 -9.54 -5.14 14.65
C SER A 28 -9.40 -4.14 15.79
N ARG A 29 -9.49 -4.64 17.04
CA ARG A 29 -9.33 -3.82 18.24
C ARG A 29 -7.87 -3.81 18.68
N PRO A 30 -7.18 -2.66 18.69
CA PRO A 30 -5.82 -2.54 19.23
C PRO A 30 -5.76 -2.87 20.72
N HIS A 31 -4.58 -3.28 21.19
CA HIS A 31 -4.30 -3.42 22.62
C HIS A 31 -4.46 -2.07 23.33
N SER A 32 -4.84 -2.06 24.61
CA SER A 32 -5.06 -0.82 25.36
C SER A 32 -3.84 0.09 25.40
N ASP A 33 -2.65 -0.49 25.38
CA ASP A 33 -1.40 0.27 25.43
C ASP A 33 -1.11 1.05 24.14
N VAL A 34 -1.67 0.62 23.00
CA VAL A 34 -1.60 1.40 21.76
C VAL A 34 -2.33 2.73 21.92
N PHE A 35 -3.52 2.71 22.54
CA PHE A 35 -4.29 3.93 22.76
C PHE A 35 -3.61 4.88 23.76
N LYS A 36 -2.96 4.34 24.81
CA LYS A 36 -2.15 5.15 25.73
C LYS A 36 -0.99 5.81 25.02
N ALA A 37 -0.24 5.04 24.21
CA ALA A 37 0.87 5.59 23.42
C ALA A 37 0.41 6.68 22.43
N MET A 38 -0.75 6.51 21.80
CA MET A 38 -1.34 7.55 20.94
C MET A 38 -1.69 8.82 21.72
N GLU A 39 -2.26 8.68 22.93
CA GLU A 39 -2.54 9.83 23.80
C GLU A 39 -1.25 10.55 24.20
N ASP A 40 -0.24 9.82 24.64
CA ASP A 40 1.06 10.38 25.04
C ASP A 40 1.73 11.11 23.87
N ALA A 41 1.77 10.48 22.69
CA ALA A 41 2.36 11.07 21.49
C ALA A 41 1.66 12.37 21.06
N SER A 42 0.37 12.52 21.32
CA SER A 42 -0.41 13.72 20.97
C SER A 42 0.01 14.97 21.75
N ARG A 43 0.81 14.81 22.80
CA ARG A 43 1.25 15.88 23.71
C ARG A 43 2.66 16.40 23.38
N ALA A 44 3.29 15.91 22.31
CA ALA A 44 4.64 16.27 21.92
C ALA A 44 4.78 16.51 20.42
N TYR A 45 5.82 17.26 20.04
CA TYR A 45 6.22 17.44 18.65
C TYR A 45 7.48 16.64 18.36
N ILE A 46 7.54 16.07 17.16
CA ILE A 46 8.72 15.35 16.64
C ILE A 46 8.80 15.54 15.12
N GLN A 47 9.97 15.29 14.56
CA GLN A 47 10.11 15.11 13.12
C GLN A 47 9.44 13.80 12.71
N ILE A 48 8.28 13.88 12.06
CA ILE A 48 7.52 12.71 11.61
C ILE A 48 8.34 11.77 10.72
N PRO A 49 9.19 12.24 9.78
CA PRO A 49 10.05 11.34 9.00
C PRO A 49 10.97 10.46 9.87
N ALA A 50 11.49 11.00 10.97
CA ALA A 50 12.32 10.22 11.90
C ALA A 50 11.50 9.13 12.62
N LEU A 51 10.26 9.44 13.02
CA LEU A 51 9.35 8.45 13.60
C LEU A 51 8.96 7.36 12.58
N GLN A 52 8.72 7.74 11.32
CA GLN A 52 8.43 6.79 10.24
C GLN A 52 9.61 5.87 9.94
N ALA A 53 10.84 6.41 9.91
CA ALA A 53 12.06 5.62 9.74
C ALA A 53 12.23 4.61 10.88
N TRP A 54 12.10 5.07 12.14
CA TRP A 54 12.17 4.20 13.31
C TRP A 54 11.09 3.09 13.29
N ALA A 55 9.85 3.42 12.96
CA ALA A 55 8.78 2.43 12.83
C ALA A 55 9.03 1.46 11.66
N GLY A 56 9.67 1.95 10.58
CA GLY A 56 10.12 1.16 9.45
C GLY A 56 11.11 0.07 9.84
N GLU A 57 12.07 0.38 10.71
CA GLU A 57 13.01 -0.61 11.27
C GLU A 57 12.27 -1.74 12.01
N LYS A 58 11.23 -1.40 12.77
CA LYS A 58 10.40 -2.40 13.48
C LYS A 58 9.59 -3.28 12.55
N ILE A 59 9.11 -2.72 11.43
CA ILE A 59 8.44 -3.50 10.40
C ILE A 59 9.44 -4.45 9.71
N ALA A 60 10.61 -3.94 9.34
CA ALA A 60 11.68 -4.74 8.73
C ALA A 60 12.08 -5.91 9.65
N GLU A 61 12.32 -5.64 10.94
CA GLU A 61 12.64 -6.65 11.97
C GLU A 61 11.56 -7.75 12.05
N ALA A 62 10.28 -7.35 12.08
CA ALA A 62 9.17 -8.28 12.21
C ALA A 62 8.88 -9.11 10.94
N THR A 63 9.26 -8.60 9.77
CA THR A 63 8.92 -9.21 8.47
C THR A 63 10.10 -9.89 7.79
N GLY A 64 11.34 -9.60 8.20
CA GLY A 64 12.55 -10.02 7.50
C GLY A 64 12.83 -9.24 6.21
N ALA A 65 12.09 -8.14 5.95
CA ALA A 65 12.33 -7.28 4.79
C ALA A 65 13.57 -6.39 5.00
N GLU A 66 14.15 -5.90 3.90
CA GLU A 66 15.30 -4.98 3.94
C GLU A 66 14.93 -3.61 4.53
N ALA A 67 13.67 -3.19 4.38
CA ALA A 67 13.14 -1.94 4.91
C ALA A 67 11.62 -2.05 5.14
N GLY A 68 11.08 -1.14 5.93
CA GLY A 68 9.65 -1.01 6.17
C GLY A 68 9.18 0.45 6.10
N LEU A 69 7.92 0.65 5.74
CA LEU A 69 7.29 1.97 5.72
C LEU A 69 5.89 1.89 6.34
N PRO A 70 5.64 2.51 7.50
CA PRO A 70 4.28 2.63 8.02
C PRO A 70 3.45 3.56 7.13
N THR A 71 2.23 3.15 6.81
CA THR A 71 1.28 3.94 6.01
C THR A 71 -0.09 3.97 6.68
N ALA A 72 -0.98 4.85 6.21
CA ALA A 72 -2.33 4.96 6.76
C ALA A 72 -3.23 3.74 6.48
N GLY A 73 -2.85 2.87 5.54
CA GLY A 73 -3.61 1.68 5.20
C GLY A 73 -3.11 1.00 3.92
N ALA A 74 -3.67 -0.17 3.61
CA ALA A 74 -3.22 -1.01 2.50
C ALA A 74 -3.29 -0.31 1.12
N VAL A 75 -4.37 0.44 0.84
CA VAL A 75 -4.49 1.18 -0.41
C VAL A 75 -3.42 2.26 -0.54
N ASN A 76 -3.09 2.95 0.57
CA ASN A 76 -2.03 3.97 0.58
C ASN A 76 -0.66 3.34 0.38
N ALA A 77 -0.40 2.18 0.99
CA ALA A 77 0.83 1.42 0.76
C ALA A 77 0.99 1.04 -0.72
N LEU A 78 -0.06 0.54 -1.36
CA LEU A 78 -0.04 0.18 -2.77
C LEU A 78 0.15 1.41 -3.67
N THR A 79 -0.52 2.52 -3.39
CA THR A 79 -0.33 3.77 -4.15
C THR A 79 1.10 4.30 -4.01
N LEU A 80 1.67 4.29 -2.80
CA LEU A 80 3.06 4.71 -2.58
C LEU A 80 4.06 3.76 -3.23
N ALA A 81 3.82 2.44 -3.17
CA ALA A 81 4.67 1.45 -3.83
C ALA A 81 4.63 1.61 -5.36
N ALA A 82 3.43 1.79 -5.94
CA ALA A 82 3.29 2.04 -7.37
C ALA A 82 4.01 3.34 -7.79
N ALA A 83 3.82 4.43 -7.05
CA ALA A 83 4.52 5.68 -7.27
C ALA A 83 6.05 5.51 -7.20
N ALA A 84 6.57 4.75 -6.22
CA ALA A 84 7.99 4.46 -6.09
C ALA A 84 8.54 3.67 -7.29
N CYS A 85 7.81 2.64 -7.76
CA CYS A 85 8.19 1.88 -8.95
C CYS A 85 8.24 2.76 -10.21
N MET A 86 7.27 3.65 -10.39
CA MET A 86 7.23 4.59 -11.52
C MET A 86 8.36 5.62 -11.48
N MET A 87 8.81 6.00 -10.28
CA MET A 87 9.88 6.98 -10.05
C MET A 87 11.29 6.38 -10.07
N LYS A 88 11.43 5.07 -10.32
CA LYS A 88 12.73 4.41 -10.45
C LYS A 88 13.58 5.04 -11.54
N GLY A 89 14.87 5.28 -11.28
CA GLY A 89 15.79 5.94 -12.21
C GLY A 89 15.67 7.47 -12.26
N THR A 90 14.83 8.07 -11.42
CA THR A 90 14.78 9.53 -11.24
C THR A 90 15.64 9.96 -10.06
N GLU A 91 15.80 11.27 -9.85
CA GLU A 91 16.56 11.81 -8.70
C GLU A 91 16.00 11.40 -7.31
N LEU A 92 14.76 10.88 -7.25
CA LEU A 92 14.18 10.36 -6.01
C LEU A 92 14.88 9.09 -5.50
N GLU A 93 15.61 8.35 -6.35
CA GLU A 93 16.25 7.09 -5.96
C GLU A 93 17.36 7.29 -4.91
N GLY A 94 18.02 8.45 -4.94
CA GLY A 94 19.05 8.84 -3.95
C GLY A 94 18.53 9.77 -2.85
N TYR A 95 17.22 9.98 -2.76
CA TYR A 95 16.65 10.92 -1.80
C TYR A 95 16.73 10.36 -0.36
N ASP A 96 17.35 11.14 0.53
CA ASP A 96 17.33 10.87 1.97
C ASP A 96 16.02 11.40 2.60
N PRO A 97 15.12 10.52 3.10
CA PRO A 97 13.87 10.93 3.72
C PRO A 97 14.05 11.74 5.02
N LEU A 98 15.24 11.73 5.64
CA LEU A 98 15.57 12.55 6.81
C LEU A 98 16.23 13.89 6.45
N GLY A 99 16.47 14.13 5.16
CA GLY A 99 17.08 15.36 4.64
C GLY A 99 16.15 16.59 4.67
N PRO A 100 16.69 17.79 4.39
CA PRO A 100 16.03 19.07 4.67
C PRO A 100 14.85 19.43 3.76
N ARG A 101 14.56 18.67 2.69
CA ARG A 101 13.33 18.79 1.87
C ARG A 101 13.19 17.64 0.86
N PRO A 102 11.99 17.09 0.63
CA PRO A 102 11.77 16.20 -0.51
C PRO A 102 11.86 16.96 -1.84
N PRO A 103 12.24 16.28 -2.95
CA PRO A 103 12.17 16.87 -4.28
C PRO A 103 10.71 16.95 -4.73
N SER A 104 9.97 17.93 -4.18
CA SER A 104 8.53 18.08 -4.39
C SER A 104 8.15 18.20 -5.85
N HIS A 105 9.00 18.79 -6.68
CA HIS A 105 8.76 18.91 -8.12
C HIS A 105 8.67 17.55 -8.83
N MET A 106 9.37 16.52 -8.33
CA MET A 106 9.22 15.15 -8.82
C MET A 106 7.97 14.50 -8.28
N ILE A 107 7.73 14.60 -6.96
CA ILE A 107 6.57 13.98 -6.30
C ILE A 107 5.25 14.52 -6.86
N GLN A 108 5.18 15.83 -7.11
CA GLN A 108 3.99 16.53 -7.61
C GLN A 108 3.67 16.22 -9.08
N ARG A 109 4.53 15.49 -9.79
CA ARG A 109 4.21 15.01 -11.15
C ARG A 109 3.10 13.98 -11.13
N LEU A 110 3.07 13.11 -10.14
CA LEU A 110 2.05 12.07 -10.06
C LEU A 110 0.72 12.67 -9.56
N PRO A 111 -0.43 12.16 -10.06
CA PRO A 111 -0.57 11.08 -11.03
C PRO A 111 -0.55 11.51 -12.50
N MET A 112 -0.64 12.81 -12.79
CA MET A 112 -1.03 13.30 -14.12
C MET A 112 0.14 13.51 -15.11
N HIS A 113 1.34 13.78 -14.64
CA HIS A 113 2.50 14.21 -15.45
C HIS A 113 3.58 13.12 -15.52
N THR A 114 3.22 11.99 -16.12
CA THR A 114 4.02 10.76 -16.15
C THR A 114 4.91 10.62 -17.39
N GLU A 115 5.11 11.68 -18.14
CA GLU A 115 5.90 11.67 -19.38
C GLU A 115 7.33 11.19 -19.11
N GLY A 116 7.79 10.18 -19.87
CA GLY A 116 9.11 9.58 -19.68
C GLY A 116 9.24 8.65 -18.47
N LEU A 117 8.17 8.41 -17.71
CA LEU A 117 8.13 7.39 -16.66
C LEU A 117 7.58 6.06 -17.21
N LYS A 118 8.05 4.96 -16.62
CA LYS A 118 7.40 3.65 -16.79
C LYS A 118 6.13 3.66 -15.97
N THR A 119 5.00 3.26 -16.55
CA THR A 119 3.70 3.32 -15.85
C THR A 119 2.86 2.06 -16.03
N GLU A 120 3.32 1.05 -16.77
CA GLU A 120 2.60 -0.22 -16.91
C GLU A 120 2.86 -1.11 -15.69
N PHE A 121 1.76 -1.53 -15.07
CA PHE A 121 1.76 -2.56 -14.04
C PHE A 121 1.16 -3.81 -14.64
N VAL A 122 2.00 -4.83 -14.85
CA VAL A 122 1.56 -6.11 -15.41
C VAL A 122 0.88 -6.91 -14.30
N VAL A 123 -0.34 -7.36 -14.56
CA VAL A 123 -1.16 -8.12 -13.61
C VAL A 123 -1.73 -9.33 -14.30
N GLN A 124 -1.70 -10.49 -13.63
CA GLN A 124 -2.42 -11.67 -14.12
C GLN A 124 -3.92 -11.36 -14.12
N LYS A 125 -4.61 -11.64 -15.24
CA LYS A 125 -6.03 -11.29 -15.38
C LYS A 125 -6.91 -11.92 -14.29
N SER A 126 -6.52 -13.10 -13.80
CA SER A 126 -7.19 -13.78 -12.69
C SER A 126 -7.01 -13.11 -11.30
N ASP A 127 -6.03 -12.22 -11.14
CA ASP A 127 -5.68 -11.57 -9.86
C ASP A 127 -6.24 -10.14 -9.70
N ARG A 128 -6.87 -9.62 -10.76
CA ARG A 128 -7.54 -8.30 -10.76
C ARG A 128 -8.49 -8.16 -9.57
N ASN A 129 -8.41 -7.04 -8.85
CA ASN A 129 -9.28 -6.77 -7.71
C ASN A 129 -9.46 -5.27 -7.44
N THR A 130 -10.26 -4.91 -6.43
CA THR A 130 -10.58 -3.49 -6.16
C THR A 130 -9.37 -2.63 -5.77
N TYR A 131 -8.24 -3.22 -5.35
CA TYR A 131 -7.02 -2.49 -5.06
C TYR A 131 -6.25 -2.04 -6.30
N ASP A 132 -6.61 -2.50 -7.51
CA ASP A 132 -6.02 -2.01 -8.77
C ASP A 132 -6.14 -0.48 -8.87
N HIS A 133 -7.22 0.07 -8.31
CA HIS A 133 -7.43 1.51 -8.25
C HIS A 133 -6.27 2.25 -7.54
N ALA A 134 -5.56 1.63 -6.61
CA ALA A 134 -4.40 2.22 -5.96
C ALA A 134 -3.27 2.54 -6.95
N VAL A 135 -3.09 1.69 -7.96
CA VAL A 135 -2.12 1.89 -9.05
C VAL A 135 -2.55 3.04 -9.94
N GLU A 136 -3.83 3.10 -10.30
CA GLU A 136 -4.40 4.20 -11.09
C GLU A 136 -4.29 5.54 -10.36
N CYS A 137 -4.53 5.56 -9.04
CA CYS A 137 -4.35 6.75 -8.21
C CYS A 137 -2.89 7.25 -8.16
N ALA A 138 -1.91 6.38 -8.41
CA ALA A 138 -0.52 6.77 -8.55
C ALA A 138 -0.16 7.27 -9.96
N GLY A 139 -1.06 7.14 -10.94
CA GLY A 139 -0.82 7.43 -12.36
C GLY A 139 -0.35 6.23 -13.16
N GLY A 140 -0.38 5.03 -12.57
CA GLY A 140 -0.08 3.77 -13.26
C GLY A 140 -1.25 3.28 -14.11
N ARG A 141 -0.97 2.38 -15.05
CA ARG A 141 -1.95 1.70 -15.89
C ARG A 141 -1.79 0.19 -15.76
N ILE A 142 -2.91 -0.52 -15.62
CA ILE A 142 -2.91 -1.98 -15.56
C ILE A 142 -2.79 -2.56 -16.97
N VAL A 143 -1.87 -3.52 -17.13
CA VAL A 143 -1.73 -4.35 -18.33
C VAL A 143 -2.01 -5.79 -17.93
N GLU A 144 -3.03 -6.41 -18.53
CA GLU A 144 -3.44 -7.77 -18.17
C GLU A 144 -2.64 -8.82 -18.94
N ALA A 145 -2.21 -9.87 -18.24
CA ALA A 145 -1.63 -11.07 -18.81
C ALA A 145 -2.55 -12.28 -18.63
N GLY A 146 -2.69 -13.10 -19.67
CA GLY A 146 -3.46 -14.35 -19.65
C GLY A 146 -4.97 -14.17 -19.50
N THR A 147 -5.62 -15.10 -18.81
CA THR A 147 -7.09 -15.20 -18.74
C THR A 147 -7.58 -15.21 -17.29
N HIS A 148 -8.91 -15.16 -17.11
CA HIS A 148 -9.52 -15.33 -15.78
C HIS A 148 -9.28 -16.73 -15.18
N GLU A 149 -8.91 -17.72 -16.00
CA GLU A 149 -8.67 -19.10 -15.55
C GLU A 149 -7.21 -19.35 -15.14
N GLY A 150 -6.31 -18.41 -15.43
CA GLY A 150 -4.89 -18.51 -15.15
C GLY A 150 -4.03 -17.82 -16.22
N THR A 151 -2.74 -17.74 -15.94
CA THR A 151 -1.75 -17.07 -16.77
C THR A 151 -0.49 -17.94 -16.87
N LYS A 152 0.07 -18.08 -18.07
CA LYS A 152 1.35 -18.76 -18.32
C LYS A 152 2.51 -17.76 -18.36
N VAL A 153 3.73 -18.26 -18.21
CA VAL A 153 4.96 -17.43 -18.26
C VAL A 153 5.07 -16.71 -19.61
N ASP A 154 4.88 -17.41 -20.72
CA ASP A 154 4.92 -16.82 -22.06
C ASP A 154 3.91 -15.67 -22.25
N GLU A 155 2.76 -15.73 -21.56
CA GLU A 155 1.76 -14.66 -21.61
C GLU A 155 2.17 -13.43 -20.79
N LEU A 156 2.91 -13.62 -19.69
CA LEU A 156 3.54 -12.51 -18.95
C LEU A 156 4.67 -11.88 -19.77
N GLU A 157 5.51 -12.70 -20.41
CA GLU A 157 6.60 -12.23 -21.27
C GLU A 157 6.06 -11.46 -22.48
N ALA A 158 4.95 -11.91 -23.08
CA ALA A 158 4.34 -11.27 -24.24
C ALA A 158 3.81 -9.85 -23.95
N VAL A 159 3.42 -9.55 -22.71
CA VAL A 159 2.92 -8.22 -22.32
C VAL A 159 3.99 -7.36 -21.65
N TYR A 160 5.13 -7.94 -21.28
CA TYR A 160 6.23 -7.21 -20.69
C TYR A 160 6.89 -6.29 -21.72
N ASN A 161 7.06 -5.02 -21.36
CA ASN A 161 7.76 -4.04 -22.16
C ASN A 161 8.82 -3.34 -21.30
N PRO A 162 10.13 -3.56 -21.55
CA PRO A 162 11.18 -3.00 -20.70
C PRO A 162 11.18 -1.47 -20.64
N ASP A 163 10.65 -0.78 -21.65
CA ASP A 163 10.61 0.69 -21.69
C ASP A 163 9.38 1.27 -21.00
N LYS A 164 8.35 0.46 -20.71
CA LYS A 164 7.06 0.94 -20.19
C LYS A 164 6.63 0.29 -18.88
N THR A 165 7.07 -0.93 -18.60
CA THR A 165 6.71 -1.70 -17.40
C THR A 165 7.43 -1.17 -16.16
N ALA A 166 6.66 -0.68 -15.20
CA ALA A 166 7.12 -0.23 -13.90
C ALA A 166 7.28 -1.40 -12.92
N ALA A 167 6.31 -2.31 -12.89
CA ALA A 167 6.35 -3.48 -12.02
C ALA A 167 5.39 -4.60 -12.47
N PHE A 168 5.62 -5.80 -11.96
CA PHE A 168 4.59 -6.84 -11.88
C PHE A 168 3.84 -6.64 -10.56
N TYR A 169 2.52 -6.48 -10.64
CA TYR A 169 1.64 -6.30 -9.49
C TYR A 169 0.74 -7.52 -9.37
N PHE A 170 0.78 -8.17 -8.22
CA PHE A 170 0.01 -9.37 -7.96
C PHE A 170 -0.49 -9.34 -6.52
N THR A 171 -1.58 -10.05 -6.28
CA THR A 171 -2.02 -10.38 -4.94
C THR A 171 -1.99 -11.88 -4.84
N VAL A 172 -1.46 -12.41 -3.74
CA VAL A 172 -1.46 -13.85 -3.47
C VAL A 172 -2.89 -14.30 -3.24
N ARG A 173 -3.64 -14.51 -4.31
CA ARG A 173 -4.92 -15.21 -4.33
C ARG A 173 -4.65 -16.65 -4.74
N GLY A 174 -5.28 -17.59 -4.05
CA GLY A 174 -5.24 -19.00 -4.41
C GLY A 174 -6.03 -19.29 -5.69
N SER A 175 -5.61 -18.74 -6.83
CA SER A 175 -5.97 -19.29 -8.13
C SER A 175 -5.29 -20.65 -8.26
N LYS A 176 -6.03 -21.72 -8.61
CA LYS A 176 -5.45 -23.06 -8.78
C LYS A 176 -4.36 -23.12 -9.87
N LYS A 177 -4.28 -22.10 -10.74
CA LYS A 177 -3.37 -22.03 -11.89
C LYS A 177 -2.75 -20.62 -12.07
N GLY A 178 -2.63 -19.85 -10.99
CA GLY A 178 -1.90 -18.58 -10.99
C GLY A 178 -0.40 -18.83 -10.80
N LEU A 179 0.44 -18.01 -11.42
CA LEU A 179 1.86 -17.95 -11.09
C LEU A 179 2.04 -17.21 -9.75
N PRO A 180 3.03 -17.61 -8.92
CA PRO A 180 3.29 -16.98 -7.63
C PRO A 180 3.65 -15.50 -7.74
#